data_AF-A0A971ALW7-F1
#
_entry.id   AF-A0A971ALW7-F1
#
_cell.length_a   1.000
_cell.length_b   1.000
_cell.length_c   1.000
_cell.angle_alpha   90.00
_cell.angle_beta   90.00
_cell.angle_gamma   90.00
#
_symmetry.space_group_name_H-M   'P 1'
#
loop_
_entity.id
_entity.type
_entity.pdbx_description
1 polymer ?
#
loop_
_entity_poly.entity_id
_entity_poly.type
_entity_poly.pdbx_seq_one_letter_code
_entity_poly.pdbx_strand_id
1 'polypeptide(L)'
;MKKSSFVAMILGMIGGLFSALGMCMCLLPQWNAFRPGVVLGCVGVVILLATVVVWRKMERKDPIHLSSKTFISIILGVIGILALGVGMCLVMVWDKLVFGIIVGIIGIVLLVSLIPFIKGLQ
;
A
#
# COMPACT_ATOMS: atom_id res chain seq x y z
N MET A 1 -8.49 -21.45 -7.53
CA MET A 1 -8.54 -20.32 -6.58
C MET A 1 -9.46 -20.70 -5.42
N LYS A 2 -8.99 -20.65 -4.16
CA LYS A 2 -9.90 -20.83 -3.02
C LYS A 2 -10.86 -19.64 -2.94
N LYS A 3 -12.16 -19.88 -2.68
CA LYS A 3 -13.18 -18.82 -2.53
C LYS A 3 -12.76 -17.76 -1.50
N SER A 4 -12.03 -18.16 -0.45
CA SER A 4 -11.49 -17.25 0.58
C SER A 4 -10.53 -16.19 0.03
N SER A 5 -9.66 -16.56 -0.90
CA SER A 5 -8.64 -15.67 -1.46
C SER A 5 -9.25 -14.65 -2.43
N PHE A 6 -10.28 -15.06 -3.19
CA PHE A 6 -11.02 -14.16 -4.07
C PHE A 6 -11.77 -13.08 -3.28
N VAL A 7 -12.48 -13.48 -2.21
CA VAL A 7 -13.19 -12.54 -1.33
C VAL A 7 -12.21 -11.57 -0.66
N ALA A 8 -11.07 -12.07 -0.17
CA ALA A 8 -10.04 -11.22 0.45
C ALA A 8 -9.42 -10.22 -0.54
N MET A 9 -9.22 -10.63 -1.80
CA MET A 9 -8.69 -9.74 -2.83
C MET A 9 -9.66 -8.60 -3.17
N ILE A 10 -10.95 -8.90 -3.31
CA ILE A 10 -11.99 -7.89 -3.59
C ILE A 10 -12.16 -6.95 -2.40
N LEU A 11 -12.39 -7.48 -1.19
CA LEU A 11 -12.56 -6.65 0.01
C LEU A 11 -11.29 -5.82 0.30
N GLY A 12 -10.11 -6.41 0.07
CA GLY A 12 -8.82 -5.73 0.22
C GLY A 12 -8.65 -4.59 -0.77
N MET A 13 -9.04 -4.76 -2.03
CA MET A 13 -8.99 -3.70 -3.04
C MET A 13 -9.95 -2.55 -2.69
N ILE A 14 -11.19 -2.87 -2.29
CA ILE A 14 -12.18 -1.86 -1.89
C ILE A 14 -11.71 -1.11 -0.64
N GLY A 15 -11.27 -1.82 0.39
CA GLY A 15 -10.76 -1.20 1.63
C GLY A 15 -9.50 -0.37 1.40
N GLY A 16 -8.59 -0.86 0.55
CA GLY A 16 -7.38 -0.13 0.15
C GLY A 16 -7.70 1.16 -0.59
N LEU A 17 -8.64 1.13 -1.53
CA LEU A 17 -9.06 2.31 -2.28
C LEU A 17 -9.70 3.36 -1.37
N PHE A 18 -10.61 2.95 -0.48
CA PHE A 18 -11.25 3.86 0.48
C PHE A 18 -10.23 4.49 1.44
N SER A 19 -9.26 3.71 1.92
CA SER A 19 -8.20 4.19 2.81
C SER A 19 -7.27 5.18 2.08
N ALA A 20 -6.85 4.87 0.86
CA ALA A 20 -6.01 5.75 0.05
C ALA A 20 -6.71 7.08 -0.27
N LEU A 21 -7.98 7.04 -0.69
CA LEU A 21 -8.78 8.24 -0.94
C LEU A 21 -8.96 9.08 0.33
N GLY A 22 -9.25 8.43 1.47
CA GLY A 22 -9.35 9.10 2.77
C GLY A 22 -8.08 9.86 3.15
N MET A 23 -6.90 9.24 2.99
CA MET A 23 -5.62 9.91 3.23
C MET A 23 -5.40 11.11 2.30
N CYS A 24 -5.68 10.96 1.00
CA CYS A 24 -5.54 12.05 0.04
C CYS A 24 -6.47 13.24 0.34
N MET A 25 -7.70 12.99 0.78
CA MET A 25 -8.66 14.05 1.16
C MET A 25 -8.25 14.81 2.43
N CYS A 26 -7.53 14.16 3.35
CA CYS A 26 -6.98 14.83 4.54
C CYS A 26 -5.80 15.76 4.22
N LEU A 27 -5.02 15.45 3.18
CA LEU A 27 -3.80 16.18 2.80
C LEU A 27 -4.08 17.40 1.92
N LEU A 28 -5.26 17.52 1.30
CA LEU A 28 -5.61 18.62 0.41
C LEU A 28 -6.46 19.69 1.14
N PRO A 29 -5.86 20.79 1.64
CA PRO A 29 -6.57 21.82 2.41
C PRO A 29 -7.61 22.59 1.57
N GLN A 30 -7.45 22.60 0.24
CA GLN A 30 -8.30 23.33 -0.69
C GLN A 30 -9.78 22.87 -0.72
N TRP A 31 -10.07 21.65 -0.24
CA TRP A 31 -11.44 21.11 -0.22
C TRP A 31 -12.16 21.27 1.13
N ASN A 32 -11.47 21.76 2.19
CA ASN A 32 -11.97 21.79 3.57
C ASN A 32 -12.61 20.44 4.03
N ALA A 33 -12.21 19.35 3.37
CA ALA A 33 -12.80 18.02 3.47
C ALA A 33 -12.04 17.14 4.48
N PHE A 34 -11.34 17.77 5.43
CA PHE A 34 -10.54 17.07 6.43
C PHE A 34 -11.40 16.14 7.29
N ARG A 35 -12.54 16.63 7.80
CA ARG A 35 -13.50 15.82 8.58
C ARG A 35 -14.02 14.61 7.80
N PRO A 36 -14.58 14.76 6.57
CA PRO A 36 -15.02 13.60 5.81
C PRO A 36 -13.87 12.70 5.36
N GLY A 37 -12.68 13.23 5.09
CA GLY A 37 -11.48 12.45 4.75
C GLY A 37 -11.05 11.53 5.88
N VAL A 38 -11.03 12.02 7.12
CA VAL A 38 -10.71 11.19 8.31
C VAL A 38 -11.76 10.09 8.49
N VAL A 39 -13.05 10.41 8.35
CA VAL A 39 -14.13 9.42 8.46
C VAL A 39 -13.97 8.33 7.39
N LEU A 40 -13.76 8.71 6.13
CA LEU A 40 -13.59 7.78 5.01
C LEU A 40 -12.34 6.91 5.20
N GLY A 41 -11.22 7.51 5.64
CA GLY A 41 -9.98 6.81 5.94
C GLY A 41 -10.15 5.79 7.07
N CYS A 42 -10.79 6.19 8.17
CA CYS A 42 -11.11 5.28 9.28
C CYS A 42 -12.01 4.12 8.82
N VAL A 43 -13.03 4.39 8.01
CA VAL A 43 -13.89 3.34 7.43
C VAL A 43 -13.07 2.38 6.56
N GLY A 44 -12.18 2.90 5.71
CA GLY A 44 -11.27 2.09 4.89
C GLY A 44 -10.36 1.18 5.72
N VAL A 45 -9.79 1.71 6.82
CA VAL A 45 -8.97 0.93 7.76
C VAL A 45 -9.81 -0.15 8.46
N VAL A 46 -11.03 0.17 8.89
CA VAL A 46 -11.95 -0.82 9.51
C VAL A 46 -12.27 -1.94 8.54
N ILE A 47 -12.53 -1.63 7.26
CA ILE A 47 -12.77 -2.63 6.21
C ILE A 47 -11.54 -3.50 5.99
N LEU A 48 -10.33 -2.92 5.95
CA LEU A 48 -9.08 -3.67 5.82
C LEU A 48 -8.86 -4.61 7.02
N LEU A 49 -9.09 -4.14 8.25
CA LEU A 49 -9.01 -4.98 9.45
C LEU A 49 -10.03 -6.12 9.42
N ALA A 50 -11.28 -5.84 9.05
CA ALA A 50 -12.32 -6.86 8.88
C ALA A 50 -11.91 -7.89 7.81
N THR A 51 -11.30 -7.45 6.71
CA THR A 51 -10.79 -8.33 5.65
C THR A 51 -9.73 -9.29 6.19
N VAL A 52 -8.77 -8.78 6.96
CA VAL A 52 -7.72 -9.61 7.58
C VAL A 52 -8.32 -10.63 8.56
N VAL A 53 -9.29 -10.21 9.37
CA VAL A 53 -9.95 -11.10 10.35
C VAL A 53 -10.77 -12.19 9.65
N VAL A 54 -11.58 -11.84 8.66
CA VAL A 54 -12.40 -12.79 7.88
C VAL A 54 -11.50 -13.78 7.15
N TRP A 55 -10.46 -13.29 6.48
CA TRP A 55 -9.51 -14.14 5.78
C TRP A 55 -8.79 -15.10 6.73
N ARG A 56 -8.34 -14.62 7.90
CA ARG A 56 -7.72 -15.49 8.93
C ARG A 56 -8.68 -16.55 9.47
N LYS A 57 -9.93 -16.17 9.79
CA LYS A 57 -10.94 -17.13 10.25
C LYS A 57 -11.22 -18.21 9.20
N MET A 58 -11.24 -17.84 7.92
CA MET A 58 -11.49 -18.76 6.80
C MET A 58 -10.31 -19.70 6.52
N GLU A 59 -9.07 -19.28 6.79
CA GLU A 59 -7.89 -20.11 6.54
C GLU A 59 -7.38 -20.89 7.75
N ARG A 60 -7.92 -20.68 8.96
CA ARG A 60 -7.49 -21.33 10.22
C ARG A 60 -5.95 -21.34 10.39
N LYS A 61 -5.27 -20.31 9.87
CA LYS A 61 -3.81 -20.22 9.95
C LYS A 61 -3.38 -19.77 11.34
N ASP A 62 -2.25 -20.31 11.77
CA ASP A 62 -1.52 -19.94 12.99
C ASP A 62 -1.18 -18.44 13.04
N PRO A 63 -0.94 -17.88 14.25
CA PRO A 63 -0.65 -16.46 14.45
C PRO A 63 0.53 -15.97 13.60
N ILE A 64 0.58 -14.64 13.43
CA ILE A 64 1.57 -13.93 12.62
C ILE A 64 2.97 -14.30 13.10
N HIS A 65 3.64 -15.21 12.41
CA HIS A 65 5.08 -15.35 12.56
C HIS A 65 5.72 -14.14 11.89
N LEU A 66 6.02 -13.13 12.70
CA LEU A 66 6.85 -11.98 12.32
C LEU A 66 8.27 -12.48 12.09
N SER A 67 8.50 -13.12 10.94
CA SER A 67 9.83 -13.49 10.50
C SER A 67 10.61 -12.22 10.15
N SER A 68 11.91 -12.18 10.45
CA SER A 68 12.79 -11.08 10.05
C SER A 68 12.71 -10.78 8.56
N LYS A 69 12.41 -11.79 7.73
CA LYS A 69 12.20 -11.65 6.28
C LYS A 69 10.98 -10.78 5.95
N THR A 70 9.88 -10.94 6.67
CA THR A 70 8.66 -10.14 6.46
C THR A 70 8.86 -8.68 6.86
N PHE A 71 9.61 -8.43 7.93
CA PHE A 71 9.90 -7.07 8.35
C PHE A 71 10.78 -6.34 7.32
N ILE A 72 11.81 -7.00 6.79
CA ILE A 72 12.66 -6.48 5.72
C ILE A 72 11.84 -6.18 4.46
N SER A 73 10.90 -7.07 4.08
CA SER A 73 10.05 -6.82 2.91
C SER A 73 9.14 -5.61 3.10
N ILE A 74 8.60 -5.41 4.30
CA ILE A 74 7.76 -4.25 4.59
C ILE A 74 8.58 -2.96 4.46
N ILE A 75 9.77 -2.90 5.06
CA ILE A 75 10.65 -1.72 4.98
C ILE A 75 11.04 -1.43 3.52
N LEU A 76 11.44 -2.46 2.77
CA LEU A 76 11.86 -2.29 1.38
C LEU A 76 10.70 -1.80 0.51
N GLY A 77 9.48 -2.30 0.75
CA GLY A 77 8.27 -1.82 0.08
C GLY A 77 7.93 -0.36 0.40
N VAL A 78 8.07 0.04 1.67
CA VAL A 78 7.87 1.43 2.11
C VAL A 78 8.87 2.35 1.41
N ILE A 79 10.17 2.01 1.43
CA ILE A 79 11.23 2.79 0.76
C ILE A 79 10.94 2.91 -0.75
N GLY A 80 10.54 1.82 -1.40
CA GLY A 80 10.20 1.81 -2.82
C GLY A 80 9.05 2.75 -3.17
N ILE A 81 7.95 2.69 -2.43
CA ILE A 81 6.77 3.54 -2.66
C ILE A 81 7.08 5.02 -2.40
N LEU A 82 7.85 5.32 -1.35
CA LEU A 82 8.30 6.68 -1.07
C LEU A 82 9.21 7.21 -2.18
N ALA A 83 10.19 6.42 -2.64
CA ALA A 83 11.07 6.81 -3.74
C ALA A 83 10.27 7.10 -5.03
N LEU A 84 9.31 6.23 -5.37
CA LEU A 84 8.44 6.43 -6.52
C LEU A 84 7.60 7.71 -6.38
N GLY A 85 6.98 7.93 -5.21
CA GLY A 85 6.20 9.14 -4.92
C GLY A 85 7.03 10.42 -5.00
N VAL A 86 8.23 10.43 -4.43
CA VAL A 86 9.18 11.56 -4.52
C VAL A 86 9.61 11.82 -5.96
N GLY A 87 9.85 10.75 -6.74
CA GLY A 87 10.12 10.86 -8.18
C GLY A 87 9.01 11.60 -8.92
N MET A 88 7.73 11.29 -8.64
CA MET A 88 6.60 12.01 -9.24
C MET A 88 6.54 13.47 -8.79
N CYS A 89 6.76 13.76 -7.50
CA CYS A 89 6.77 15.12 -6.98
C CYS A 89 7.87 15.98 -7.59
N LEU A 90 9.07 15.42 -7.83
CA LEU A 90 10.20 16.12 -8.46
C LEU A 90 9.90 16.55 -9.90
N VAL A 91 9.11 15.76 -10.64
CA VAL A 91 8.69 16.11 -12.00
C VAL A 91 7.62 17.20 -11.99
N MET A 92 6.61 17.07 -11.12
CA MET A 92 5.44 17.98 -11.12
C MET A 92 5.67 19.32 -10.42
N VAL A 93 6.47 19.35 -9.35
CA VAL A 93 6.60 20.55 -8.49
C VAL A 93 7.92 21.27 -8.75
N TRP A 94 8.99 20.55 -9.08
CA TRP A 94 10.36 21.09 -9.11
C TRP A 94 10.97 21.18 -10.52
N ASP A 95 10.23 20.83 -11.58
CA ASP A 95 10.68 20.83 -13.00
C ASP A 95 12.01 20.09 -13.25
N LYS A 96 12.46 19.25 -12.31
CA LYS A 96 13.69 18.44 -12.41
C LYS A 96 13.38 17.10 -13.07
N LEU A 97 12.92 17.16 -14.31
CA LEU A 97 12.39 16.00 -15.05
C LEU A 97 13.38 14.83 -15.11
N VAL A 98 14.66 15.10 -15.40
CA VAL A 98 15.70 14.06 -15.49
C VAL A 98 15.92 13.36 -14.14
N PHE A 99 16.05 14.12 -13.05
CA PHE A 99 16.26 13.55 -11.72
C PHE A 99 15.01 12.81 -11.22
N GLY A 100 13.80 13.32 -11.51
CA GLY A 100 12.55 12.68 -11.15
C GLY A 100 12.37 11.32 -11.83
N ILE A 101 12.72 11.20 -13.11
CA ILE A 101 12.69 9.93 -13.84
C ILE A 101 13.69 8.93 -13.25
N ILE A 102 14.93 9.35 -12.97
CA ILE A 102 15.95 8.46 -12.39
C ILE A 102 15.48 7.90 -11.04
N VAL A 103 15.00 8.77 -10.15
CA VAL A 103 14.49 8.37 -8.82
C VAL A 103 13.25 7.49 -8.96
N GLY A 104 12.34 7.81 -9.89
CA GLY A 104 11.16 7.00 -10.18
C GLY A 104 11.52 5.60 -10.67
N ILE A 105 12.47 5.47 -11.60
CA ILE A 105 12.96 4.17 -12.10
C ILE A 105 13.56 3.36 -10.95
N ILE A 106 14.39 3.98 -10.10
CA ILE A 106 14.97 3.32 -8.92
C ILE A 106 13.84 2.80 -7.99
N GLY A 107 12.80 3.61 -7.76
CA GLY A 107 11.62 3.21 -6.99
C GLY A 107 10.92 1.98 -7.59
N ILE A 108 10.67 1.98 -8.91
CA ILE A 108 10.03 0.85 -9.61
C ILE A 108 10.90 -0.43 -9.48
N VAL A 109 12.21 -0.32 -9.69
CA VAL A 109 13.14 -1.46 -9.57
C VAL A 109 13.12 -2.04 -8.15
N LEU A 110 13.10 -1.18 -7.12
CA LEU A 110 12.96 -1.60 -5.72
C LEU A 110 11.65 -2.35 -5.46
N LEU A 111 10.52 -1.83 -5.97
CA LEU A 111 9.21 -2.50 -5.85
C LEU A 111 9.18 -3.85 -6.58
N VAL A 112 9.76 -3.94 -7.78
CA VAL A 112 9.81 -5.19 -8.55
C VAL A 112 10.69 -6.23 -7.86
N SER A 113 11.82 -5.82 -7.25
CA SER A 113 12.71 -6.68 -6.46
C SER A 113 12.03 -7.28 -5.22
N LEU A 114 10.90 -6.70 -4.78
CA LEU A 114 10.11 -7.25 -3.69
C LEU A 114 9.41 -8.57 -4.06
N ILE A 115 9.07 -8.77 -5.33
CA ILE A 115 8.41 -10.00 -5.84
C ILE A 115 9.29 -11.24 -5.62
N PRO A 116 10.56 -11.30 -6.08
CA PRO A 116 11.43 -12.44 -5.84
C PRO A 116 11.77 -12.60 -4.35
N PHE A 117 11.79 -11.51 -3.58
CA PHE A 117 12.06 -11.57 -2.13
C PHE A 117 10.92 -12.19 -1.33
N ILE A 118 9.66 -11.94 -1.72
CA ILE A 118 8.48 -12.46 -1.00
C ILE A 118 8.12 -13.87 -1.46
N LYS A 119 8.16 -14.16 -2.76
CA LYS A 119 7.78 -15.47 -3.30
C LYS A 119 8.92 -16.48 -3.27
N GLY A 120 10.18 -16.04 -3.18
CA GLY A 120 11.33 -16.85 -3.56
C GLY A 120 11.33 -17.06 -5.07
N LEU A 121 12.47 -16.88 -5.74
CA LEU A 121 12.62 -17.34 -7.11
C LEU A 121 12.55 -18.87 -7.10
N GLN A 122 11.39 -19.41 -7.49
CA GLN A 122 11.18 -20.84 -7.76
C GLN A 122 10.81 -21.01 -9.23
#